data_AF-A0A1I7TU06-F1
#
_entry.id   AF-A0A1I7TU06-F1
#
_cell.length_a   1.000
_cell.length_b   1.000
_cell.length_c   1.000
_cell.angle_alpha   90.00
_cell.angle_beta   90.00
_cell.angle_gamma   90.00
#
_symmetry.space_group_name_H-M   'P 1'
#
loop_
_entity.id
_entity.type
_entity.pdbx_description
1 polymer ?
#
loop_
_entity_poly.entity_id
_entity_poly.type
_entity_poly.pdbx_seq_one_letter_code
_entity_poly.pdbx_strand_id
1 'polypeptide(L)'
;MDTEKIIAYETNFSAEDLNIFLRSWQEGKTNQKLKEIKLETRLETDVKEVLKGCGGELMDPRTSKLKFRYPGGDRYLDLCVHGGIHIKETDRRIAVIGGYLNDEEEEDVPEEEIEEYLNNLSNWNSENEHWYKKTYDLFFF
;
A
#
# COMPACT_ATOMS: atom_id res chain seq x y z
N MET A 1 -4.18 20.80 -3.22
CA MET A 1 -3.39 20.20 -4.32
C MET A 1 -4.30 19.19 -4.99
N ASP A 2 -4.35 19.14 -6.32
CA ASP A 2 -5.25 18.22 -7.05
C ASP A 2 -4.52 17.00 -7.63
N THR A 3 -3.37 16.66 -7.04
CA THR A 3 -2.50 15.59 -7.49
C THR A 3 -3.15 14.23 -7.24
N GLU A 4 -3.36 13.42 -8.28
CA GLU A 4 -3.88 12.05 -8.12
C GLU A 4 -2.76 11.00 -7.96
N LYS A 5 -1.55 11.30 -8.44
CA LYS A 5 -0.42 10.38 -8.46
C LYS A 5 0.89 11.04 -8.05
N ILE A 6 1.65 10.39 -7.17
CA ILE A 6 3.02 10.77 -6.83
C ILE A 6 3.95 9.61 -7.19
N ILE A 7 5.05 9.91 -7.86
CA ILE A 7 6.13 8.95 -8.09
C ILE A 7 7.42 9.59 -7.63
N ALA A 8 8.18 8.91 -6.77
CA ALA A 8 9.52 9.35 -6.40
C ALA A 8 10.47 8.16 -6.32
N TYR A 9 11.68 8.35 -6.85
CA TYR A 9 12.73 7.34 -6.90
C TYR A 9 13.94 7.79 -6.10
N GLU A 10 14.70 6.82 -5.58
CA GLU A 10 15.93 7.04 -4.82
C GLU A 10 15.81 8.12 -3.73
N THR A 11 14.67 8.11 -3.02
CA THR A 11 14.41 9.07 -1.94
C THR A 11 15.23 8.74 -0.70
N ASN A 12 15.56 9.75 0.10
CA ASN A 12 16.20 9.57 1.41
C ASN A 12 15.16 9.47 2.54
N PHE A 13 13.91 9.12 2.24
CA PHE A 13 12.88 9.01 3.28
C PHE A 13 13.22 7.87 4.24
N SER A 14 13.22 8.22 5.52
CA SER A 14 13.32 7.24 6.60
C SER A 14 11.97 6.57 6.84
N ALA A 15 11.96 5.49 7.63
CA ALA A 15 10.71 4.89 8.08
C ALA A 15 9.82 5.89 8.84
N GLU A 16 10.43 6.81 9.60
CA GLU A 16 9.73 7.85 10.34
C GLU A 16 9.06 8.88 9.42
N ASP A 17 9.74 9.31 8.34
CA ASP A 17 9.17 10.24 7.36
C ASP A 17 7.93 9.64 6.68
N LEU A 18 8.01 8.37 6.28
CA LEU A 18 6.90 7.65 5.67
C LEU A 18 5.75 7.47 6.68
N ASN A 19 6.05 7.19 7.94
CA ASN A 19 5.07 7.08 9.01
C ASN A 19 4.35 8.42 9.28
N ILE A 20 5.09 9.53 9.32
CA ILE A 20 4.50 10.87 9.47
C ILE A 20 3.52 11.16 8.34
N PHE A 21 3.88 10.81 7.10
CA PHE A 21 2.99 10.96 5.95
C PHE A 21 1.71 10.12 6.12
N LEU A 22 1.83 8.83 6.47
CA LEU A 22 0.69 7.93 6.63
C LEU A 22 -0.26 8.37 7.75
N ARG A 23 0.27 8.80 8.90
CA ARG A 23 -0.56 9.35 9.98
C ARG A 23 -1.25 10.64 9.56
N SER A 24 -0.55 11.53 8.86
CA SER A 24 -1.14 12.77 8.36
C SER A 24 -2.27 12.47 7.36
N TRP A 25 -2.13 11.42 6.56
CA TRP A 25 -3.20 10.95 5.68
C TRP A 25 -4.38 10.38 6.49
N GLN A 26 -4.15 9.52 7.49
CA GLN A 26 -5.22 8.97 8.35
C GLN A 26 -6.03 10.02 9.12
N GLU A 27 -5.41 11.18 9.40
CA GLU A 27 -6.03 12.33 10.04
C GLU A 27 -6.73 13.28 9.06
N GLY A 28 -6.75 12.96 7.77
CA GLY A 28 -7.38 13.77 6.73
C GLY A 28 -6.61 15.02 6.33
N LYS A 29 -5.37 15.19 6.78
CA LYS A 29 -4.57 16.42 6.60
C LYS A 29 -3.84 16.49 5.26
N THR A 30 -3.77 15.39 4.52
CA THR A 30 -3.09 15.32 3.21
C THR A 30 -4.09 15.43 2.06
N ASN A 31 -3.57 15.34 0.83
CA ASN A 31 -4.38 15.47 -0.37
C ASN A 31 -5.35 14.29 -0.53
N GLN A 32 -6.64 14.57 -0.34
CA GLN A 32 -7.72 13.60 -0.45
C GLN A 32 -7.98 13.10 -1.89
N LYS A 33 -7.41 13.76 -2.92
CA LYS A 33 -7.53 13.29 -4.31
C LYS A 33 -6.45 12.28 -4.73
N LEU A 34 -5.49 11.98 -3.86
CA LEU A 34 -4.48 10.95 -4.12
C LEU A 34 -5.17 9.60 -4.35
N LYS A 35 -4.70 8.90 -5.38
CA LYS A 35 -5.08 7.54 -5.77
C LYS A 35 -3.90 6.59 -5.71
N GLU A 36 -2.70 7.08 -6.04
CA GLU A 36 -1.49 6.26 -6.04
C GLU A 36 -0.27 7.06 -5.56
N ILE A 37 0.56 6.40 -4.77
CA ILE A 37 1.92 6.84 -4.48
C ILE A 37 2.86 5.68 -4.76
N LYS A 38 3.85 5.89 -5.62
CA LYS A 38 4.97 4.97 -5.83
C LYS A 38 6.25 5.60 -5.30
N LEU A 39 6.83 4.98 -4.29
CA LEU A 39 8.05 5.46 -3.64
C LEU A 39 9.11 4.38 -3.66
N GLU A 40 10.31 4.76 -4.05
CA GLU A 40 11.52 3.96 -3.86
C GLU A 40 12.49 4.74 -2.95
N THR A 41 12.93 4.10 -1.87
CA THR A 41 13.91 4.62 -0.92
C THR A 41 15.31 4.09 -1.26
N ARG A 42 16.35 4.89 -1.01
CA ARG A 42 17.75 4.46 -1.24
C ARG A 42 18.16 3.29 -0.36
N LEU A 43 17.66 3.27 0.87
CA LEU A 43 17.92 2.24 1.87
C LEU A 43 16.63 1.49 2.17
N GLU A 44 16.77 0.22 2.50
CA GLU A 44 15.65 -0.56 3.02
C GLU A 44 15.15 0.04 4.34
N THR A 45 13.84 0.03 4.49
CA THR A 45 13.14 0.50 5.69
C THR A 45 12.23 -0.60 6.20
N ASP A 46 12.11 -0.71 7.53
CA ASP A 46 11.23 -1.70 8.15
C ASP A 46 9.78 -1.26 8.01
N VAL A 47 8.98 -2.06 7.31
CA VAL A 47 7.56 -1.85 7.07
C VAL A 47 6.80 -1.70 8.39
N LYS A 48 7.20 -2.41 9.44
CA LYS A 48 6.54 -2.31 10.76
C LYS A 48 6.76 -0.95 11.41
N GLU A 49 7.95 -0.38 11.25
CA GLU A 49 8.25 0.97 11.75
C GLU A 49 7.56 2.04 10.90
N VAL A 50 7.46 1.85 9.57
CA VAL A 50 6.66 2.71 8.68
C VAL A 50 5.18 2.75 9.10
N LEU A 51 4.63 1.61 9.53
CA LEU A 51 3.21 1.46 9.91
C LEU A 51 2.93 1.66 11.39
N LYS A 52 3.93 2.04 12.18
CA LYS A 52 3.82 2.12 13.63
C LYS A 52 2.73 3.11 14.05
N GLY A 53 1.74 2.58 14.77
CA GLY A 53 0.58 3.36 15.23
C GLY A 53 -0.45 3.69 14.15
N CYS A 54 -0.31 3.17 12.93
CA CYS A 54 -1.29 3.34 11.86
C CYS A 54 -2.40 2.27 11.86
N GLY A 55 -2.27 1.21 12.66
CA GLY A 55 -3.26 0.13 12.71
C GLY A 55 -3.36 -0.66 11.39
N GLY A 56 -2.22 -0.90 10.74
CA GLY A 56 -2.18 -1.69 9.51
C GLY A 56 -2.66 -3.13 9.73
N GLU A 57 -3.42 -3.66 8.78
CA GLU A 57 -3.90 -5.04 8.74
C GLU A 57 -3.38 -5.72 7.47
N LEU A 58 -2.57 -6.78 7.59
CA LEU A 58 -2.13 -7.56 6.43
C LEU A 58 -3.27 -8.47 5.95
N MET A 59 -3.70 -8.28 4.70
CA MET A 59 -4.89 -8.94 4.15
C MET A 59 -4.53 -10.07 3.18
N ASP A 60 -5.28 -11.17 3.24
CA ASP A 60 -5.10 -12.33 2.37
C ASP A 60 -5.58 -11.99 0.94
N PRO A 61 -4.73 -12.11 -0.09
CA PRO A 61 -5.07 -11.74 -1.46
C PRO A 61 -6.20 -12.60 -2.06
N ARG A 62 -6.44 -13.80 -1.55
CA ARG A 62 -7.53 -14.69 -1.99
C ARG A 62 -8.90 -14.20 -1.57
N THR A 63 -8.99 -13.36 -0.54
CA THR A 63 -10.26 -12.95 0.07
C THR A 63 -10.47 -11.45 0.12
N SER A 64 -9.39 -10.66 0.03
CA SER A 64 -9.44 -9.21 0.01
C SER A 64 -9.20 -8.69 -1.41
N LYS A 65 -10.24 -8.06 -1.99
CA LYS A 65 -10.19 -7.40 -3.31
C LYS A 65 -10.79 -6.01 -3.19
N LEU A 66 -10.01 -4.98 -3.51
CA LEU A 66 -10.49 -3.60 -3.62
C LEU A 66 -10.41 -3.13 -5.07
N LYS A 67 -11.55 -2.65 -5.59
CA LYS A 67 -11.66 -2.14 -6.95
C LYS A 67 -11.47 -0.64 -6.97
N PHE A 68 -10.74 -0.13 -7.95
CA PHE A 68 -10.59 1.30 -8.14
C PHE A 68 -10.39 1.67 -9.60
N ARG A 69 -10.74 2.91 -9.89
CA ARG A 69 -10.67 3.47 -11.23
C ARG A 69 -9.41 4.31 -11.38
N TYR A 70 -8.49 3.79 -12.17
CA TYR A 70 -7.15 4.32 -12.33
C TYR A 70 -7.02 5.20 -13.58
N PRO A 71 -6.41 6.40 -13.51
CA PRO A 71 -6.17 7.22 -14.69
C PRO A 71 -5.05 6.61 -15.56
N GLY A 72 -5.42 5.95 -16.66
CA GLY A 72 -4.50 5.32 -17.62
C GLY A 72 -4.44 6.08 -18.95
N GLY A 73 -3.57 7.09 -19.05
CA GLY A 73 -3.41 7.87 -20.28
C GLY A 73 -4.71 8.55 -20.72
N ASP A 74 -5.21 8.20 -21.90
CA ASP A 74 -6.45 8.77 -22.48
C ASP A 74 -7.75 8.14 -21.92
N ARG A 75 -7.66 7.11 -21.06
CA ARG A 75 -8.83 6.41 -20.51
C ARG A 75 -8.65 6.10 -19.03
N TYR A 76 -9.74 5.69 -18.39
CA TYR A 76 -9.68 5.09 -17.07
C TYR A 76 -9.62 3.56 -17.20
N LEU A 77 -8.76 2.94 -16.40
CA LEU A 77 -8.66 1.49 -16.25
C LEU A 77 -9.35 1.08 -14.95
N ASP A 78 -10.13 0.01 -15.00
CA ASP A 78 -10.76 -0.55 -13.81
C ASP A 78 -9.85 -1.67 -13.28
N LEU A 79 -9.16 -1.36 -12.18
CA LEU A 79 -8.13 -2.21 -11.58
C LEU A 79 -8.59 -2.75 -10.24
N CYS A 80 -7.98 -3.86 -9.84
CA CYS A 80 -8.19 -4.50 -8.55
C CYS A 80 -6.87 -4.64 -7.81
N VAL A 81 -6.89 -4.34 -6.51
CA VAL A 81 -5.80 -4.68 -5.59
C VAL A 81 -6.24 -5.84 -4.72
N HIS A 82 -5.48 -6.92 -4.78
CA HIS A 82 -5.66 -8.12 -3.98
C HIS A 82 -4.69 -8.10 -2.78
N GLY A 83 -5.22 -8.29 -1.58
CA GLY A 83 -4.43 -8.36 -0.35
C GLY A 83 -3.80 -7.02 0.03
N GLY A 84 -2.49 -7.02 0.35
CA GLY A 84 -1.74 -5.86 0.79
C GLY A 84 -1.97 -5.51 2.27
N ILE A 85 -1.36 -4.41 2.72
CA ILE A 85 -1.53 -3.93 4.10
C ILE A 85 -2.54 -2.78 4.11
N HIS A 86 -3.68 -2.99 4.75
CA HIS A 86 -4.78 -2.05 4.79
C HIS A 86 -4.64 -1.11 5.96
N ILE A 87 -4.77 0.19 5.71
CA ILE A 87 -4.76 1.26 6.70
C ILE A 87 -6.07 2.02 6.55
N LYS A 88 -6.83 2.13 7.64
CA LYS A 88 -8.11 2.84 7.67
C LYS A 88 -7.90 4.28 8.09
N GLU A 89 -8.41 5.22 7.29
CA GLU A 89 -8.59 6.62 7.71
C GLU A 89 -9.74 6.71 8.72
N THR A 90 -9.72 7.74 9.57
CA THR A 90 -10.78 8.04 10.54
C THR A 90 -12.17 8.12 9.89
N ASP A 91 -12.26 8.63 8.66
CA ASP A 91 -13.51 8.87 7.92
C ASP A 91 -13.85 7.78 6.89
N ARG A 92 -13.36 6.54 7.10
CA ARG A 92 -13.68 5.30 6.34
C ARG A 92 -12.99 5.12 4.99
N ARG A 93 -12.03 5.97 4.61
CA ARG A 93 -11.16 5.67 3.46
C ARG A 93 -10.16 4.59 3.80
N ILE A 94 -9.67 3.91 2.78
CA ILE A 94 -8.68 2.84 2.93
C ILE A 94 -7.47 3.19 2.08
N ALA A 95 -6.28 3.06 2.66
CA ALA A 95 -5.04 2.99 1.93
C ALA A 95 -4.53 1.55 1.97
N VAL A 96 -4.03 1.06 0.84
CA VAL A 96 -3.40 -0.25 0.73
C VAL A 96 -1.94 -0.06 0.36
N ILE A 97 -1.03 -0.66 1.14
CA ILE A 97 0.39 -0.73 0.79
C ILE A 97 0.68 -2.10 0.15
N GLY A 98 1.25 -2.08 -1.06
CA GLY A 98 1.54 -3.24 -1.88
C GLY A 98 0.26 -3.95 -2.34
N GLY A 99 0.30 -5.28 -2.32
CA GLY A 99 -0.75 -6.13 -2.86
C GLY A 99 -0.56 -6.40 -4.34
N TYR A 100 -1.29 -7.41 -4.82
CA TYR A 100 -1.26 -7.81 -6.22
C TYR A 100 -2.24 -6.95 -7.01
N LEU A 101 -1.74 -6.27 -8.05
CA LEU A 101 -2.53 -5.41 -8.91
C LEU A 101 -2.85 -6.16 -10.22
N ASN A 102 -4.13 -6.27 -10.55
CA ASN A 102 -4.58 -6.86 -11.81
C ASN A 102 -5.78 -6.10 -12.40
N ASP A 103 -6.08 -6.38 -13.66
CA ASP A 103 -7.31 -5.91 -14.29
C ASP A 103 -8.53 -6.58 -13.64
N GLU A 104 -9.67 -5.88 -13.60
CA GLU A 104 -10.87 -6.40 -12.94
C GLU A 104 -11.36 -7.74 -13.51
N GLU A 105 -11.12 -7.98 -14.80
CA GLU A 105 -11.51 -9.20 -15.52
C GLU A 105 -10.68 -10.44 -15.12
N GLU A 106 -9.54 -10.25 -14.47
CA GLU A 106 -8.75 -11.35 -13.91
C GLU A 106 -9.29 -11.74 -12.52
N GLU A 107 -9.85 -12.94 -12.43
CA GLU A 107 -10.50 -13.43 -11.21
C GLU A 107 -9.53 -14.05 -10.22
N ASP A 108 -8.50 -14.75 -10.70
CA ASP A 108 -7.64 -15.58 -9.88
C ASP A 108 -6.31 -14.89 -9.52
N VAL A 109 -5.98 -14.93 -8.23
CA VAL A 109 -4.67 -14.51 -7.74
C VAL A 109 -3.64 -15.60 -8.05
N PRO A 110 -2.50 -15.27 -8.69
CA PRO A 110 -1.42 -16.23 -8.93
C PRO A 110 -0.93 -16.92 -7.66
N GLU A 111 -0.51 -18.19 -7.77
CA GLU A 111 0.01 -18.96 -6.63
C GLU A 111 1.24 -18.29 -5.99
N GLU A 112 2.09 -17.64 -6.80
CA GLU A 112 3.25 -16.89 -6.34
C GLU A 112 2.90 -15.75 -5.37
N GLU A 113 1.80 -15.03 -5.62
CA GLU A 113 1.32 -13.94 -4.75
C GLU A 113 0.75 -14.48 -3.43
N ILE A 114 0.14 -15.68 -3.48
CA ILE A 114 -0.35 -16.38 -2.28
C ILE A 114 0.83 -16.85 -1.43
N GLU A 115 1.86 -17.42 -2.05
CA GLU A 115 3.08 -17.84 -1.36
C GLU A 115 3.83 -16.65 -0.74
N GLU A 116 3.94 -15.53 -1.47
CA GLU A 116 4.54 -14.30 -0.94
C GLU A 116 3.76 -13.79 0.28
N TYR A 117 2.43 -13.77 0.20
CA TYR A 117 1.57 -13.42 1.34
C TYR A 117 1.84 -14.33 2.55
N LEU A 118 1.88 -15.66 2.37
CA LEU A 118 2.09 -16.60 3.48
C LEU A 118 3.47 -16.42 4.14
N ASN A 119 4.50 -16.15 3.35
CA ASN A 119 5.84 -15.83 3.86
C ASN A 119 5.83 -14.51 4.64
N ASN A 120 5.22 -13.47 4.08
CA ASN A 120 5.09 -12.17 4.72
C ASN A 120 4.21 -12.23 5.99
N LEU A 121 3.21 -13.12 6.04
CA LEU A 121 2.33 -13.30 7.19
C LEU A 121 3.10 -13.83 8.42
N SER A 122 4.07 -14.72 8.22
CA SER A 122 4.96 -15.17 9.30
C SER A 122 5.73 -14.00 9.89
N ASN A 123 6.39 -13.22 9.02
CA ASN A 123 7.14 -12.02 9.41
C ASN A 123 6.22 -11.01 10.11
N TRP A 124 5.01 -10.79 9.59
CA TRP A 124 4.04 -9.85 10.13
C TRP A 124 3.62 -10.20 11.56
N ASN A 125 3.36 -11.48 11.84
CA ASN A 125 2.90 -11.96 13.15
C ASN A 125 4.01 -12.13 14.17
N SER A 126 5.28 -12.19 13.75
CA SER A 126 6.42 -12.31 14.65
C SER A 126 6.80 -10.95 15.26
N GLU A 127 6.91 -10.82 16.59
CA GLU A 127 7.33 -9.55 17.21
C GLU A 127 8.79 -9.19 16.95
N ASN A 128 9.65 -10.19 16.70
CA ASN A 128 11.11 -10.02 16.60
C ASN A 128 11.64 -10.03 15.16
N GLU A 129 10.79 -10.31 14.18
CA GLU A 129 11.20 -10.29 12.77
C GLU A 129 10.95 -8.92 12.14
N HIS A 130 11.95 -8.47 11.39
CA HIS A 130 11.88 -7.23 10.63
C HIS A 130 11.42 -7.54 9.21
N TRP A 131 10.64 -6.64 8.61
CA TRP A 131 10.23 -6.75 7.22
C TRP A 131 10.73 -5.55 6.43
N TYR A 132 11.88 -5.72 5.80
CA TYR A 132 12.56 -4.64 5.09
C TYR A 132 12.07 -4.52 3.65
N LYS A 133 11.72 -3.30 3.22
CA LYS A 133 11.38 -2.96 1.82
C LYS A 133 12.07 -1.68 1.37
N LYS A 134 12.37 -1.60 0.07
CA LYS A 134 12.80 -0.36 -0.61
C LYS A 134 11.68 0.35 -1.34
N THR A 135 10.67 -0.41 -1.78
CA THR A 135 9.60 0.09 -2.63
C THR A 135 8.28 0.01 -1.92
N TYR A 136 7.52 1.10 -2.01
CA TYR A 136 6.18 1.24 -1.48
C TYR A 136 5.26 1.72 -2.58
N ASP A 137 4.35 0.85 -3.01
CA ASP A 137 3.20 1.20 -3.83
C ASP A 137 2.00 1.37 -2.89
N LEU A 138 1.43 2.56 -2.81
CA LEU A 138 0.28 2.87 -1.98
C LEU A 138 -0.90 3.24 -2.86
N PHE A 139 -2.04 2.59 -2.63
CA PHE A 139 -3.30 2.84 -3.34
C PHE A 139 -4.34 3.39 -2.36
N PHE A 140 -5.07 4.41 -2.77
CA PHE A 140 -6.04 5.12 -1.91
C PHE A 140 -7.45 5.01 -2.48
N PHE A 141 -8.40 4.63 -1.62
CA PHE A 141 -9.80 4.33 -1.94
C PHE A 141 -10.75 5.28 -1.21
#